data_AF-A0A2D6T9X2-F1
#
_entry.id   AF-A0A2D6T9X2-F1
#
_cell.length_a   1.000
_cell.length_b   1.000
_cell.length_c   1.000
_cell.angle_alpha   90.00
_cell.angle_beta   90.00
_cell.angle_gamma   90.00
#
_symmetry.space_group_name_H-M   'P 1'
#
loop_
_entity.id
_entity.type
_entity.pdbx_description
1 polymer ?
#
loop_
_entity_poly.entity_id
_entity_poly.type
_entity_poly.pdbx_seq_one_letter_code
_entity_poly.pdbx_strand_id
1 'polypeptide(L)'
;MLKRITEFPYHAFVLAVHPVLGLFENNETKVPISDALGTMLYVEAVLVLVLGLCWWLTRRLAKAGLLTLLVVIFVLFYQHLFDLLTPFGGQFEEHVYFLPLWLVAAVLAFRVAAASTARLITTTLVLNVGALFFVASPALQVAHYQLKVGPERGPAIAAINRPVPELKPSGQKPDIYYLVFDRYARADVLQQVYGYDNSEFLTALGDRGFGVIERSAANYQRTSHSLAASLNPPFPR
;
A
#
# COMPACT_ATOMS: atom_id res chain seq x y z
N MET A 1 -30.24 1.70 -24.71
CA MET A 1 -29.27 1.88 -23.61
C MET A 1 -28.94 0.56 -22.88
N LEU A 2 -29.92 -0.22 -22.39
CA LEU A 2 -29.64 -1.48 -21.67
C LEU A 2 -28.73 -2.47 -22.41
N LYS A 3 -28.90 -2.61 -23.74
CA LYS A 3 -28.12 -3.54 -24.57
C LYS A 3 -26.61 -3.27 -24.54
N ARG A 4 -26.19 -2.00 -24.40
CA ARG A 4 -24.77 -1.62 -24.31
C ARG A 4 -24.16 -1.97 -22.94
N ILE A 5 -24.95 -1.90 -21.88
CA ILE A 5 -24.50 -2.21 -20.51
C ILE A 5 -24.25 -3.72 -20.34
N THR A 6 -25.06 -4.55 -20.98
CA THR A 6 -24.95 -6.02 -20.90
C THR A 6 -23.84 -6.61 -21.76
N GLU A 7 -23.35 -5.87 -22.77
CA GLU A 7 -22.38 -6.39 -23.75
C GLU A 7 -20.95 -5.89 -23.50
N PHE A 8 -20.78 -4.73 -22.87
CA PHE A 8 -19.47 -4.18 -22.57
C PHE A 8 -18.88 -4.80 -21.28
N PRO A 9 -17.60 -5.22 -21.28
CA PRO A 9 -16.98 -5.94 -20.17
C PRO A 9 -16.45 -4.99 -19.08
N TYR A 10 -17.36 -4.26 -18.43
CA TYR A 10 -17.02 -3.34 -17.33
C TYR A 10 -16.32 -4.05 -16.16
N HIS A 11 -16.61 -5.32 -15.94
CA HIS A 11 -16.06 -6.11 -14.84
C HIS A 11 -14.54 -6.08 -14.74
N ALA A 12 -13.81 -6.08 -15.87
CA ALA A 12 -12.35 -6.07 -15.82
C ALA A 12 -11.81 -4.74 -15.29
N PHE A 13 -12.36 -3.61 -15.77
CA PHE A 13 -11.99 -2.27 -15.33
C PHE A 13 -12.40 -2.03 -13.88
N VAL A 14 -13.69 -2.27 -13.57
CA VAL A 14 -14.23 -2.10 -12.22
C VAL A 14 -13.44 -2.93 -11.21
N LEU A 15 -13.20 -4.22 -11.47
CA LEU A 15 -12.48 -5.07 -10.53
C LEU A 15 -11.03 -4.64 -10.32
N ALA A 16 -10.37 -4.07 -11.34
CA ALA A 16 -8.98 -3.61 -11.23
C ALA A 16 -8.80 -2.40 -10.30
N VAL A 17 -9.88 -1.66 -10.02
CA VAL A 17 -9.89 -0.58 -9.03
C VAL A 17 -9.74 -1.11 -7.60
N HIS A 18 -10.24 -2.33 -7.32
CA HIS A 18 -10.24 -2.91 -5.98
C HIS A 18 -8.85 -2.91 -5.30
N PRO A 19 -7.79 -3.53 -5.87
CA PRO A 19 -6.48 -3.57 -5.21
C PRO A 19 -5.88 -2.17 -5.01
N VAL A 20 -6.17 -1.20 -5.88
CA VAL A 20 -5.69 0.18 -5.72
C VAL A 20 -6.39 0.85 -4.54
N LEU A 21 -7.70 0.68 -4.40
CA LEU A 21 -8.44 1.17 -3.23
C LEU A 21 -8.01 0.48 -1.94
N GLY A 22 -7.81 -0.83 -1.94
CA GLY A 22 -7.34 -1.57 -0.76
C GLY A 22 -5.94 -1.15 -0.32
N LEU A 23 -5.04 -0.86 -1.26
CA LEU A 23 -3.72 -0.29 -0.94
C LEU A 23 -3.85 1.11 -0.34
N PHE A 24 -4.76 1.94 -0.86
CA PHE A 24 -5.02 3.27 -0.32
C PHE A 24 -5.62 3.20 1.08
N GLU A 25 -6.61 2.35 1.33
CA GLU A 25 -7.22 2.16 2.66
C GLU A 25 -6.17 1.91 3.74
N ASN A 26 -5.20 1.02 3.46
CA ASN A 26 -4.12 0.70 4.39
C ASN A 26 -3.07 1.82 4.55
N ASN A 27 -3.12 2.86 3.71
CA ASN A 27 -2.12 3.94 3.65
C ASN A 27 -2.74 5.34 3.61
N GLU A 28 -4.02 5.48 3.92
CA GLU A 28 -4.82 6.71 3.80
C GLU A 28 -4.26 7.89 4.62
N THR A 29 -3.44 7.58 5.63
CA THR A 29 -2.76 8.54 6.51
C THR A 29 -1.42 9.03 5.97
N LYS A 30 -0.87 8.35 4.97
CA LYS A 30 0.49 8.55 4.43
C LYS A 30 0.48 9.10 3.01
N VAL A 31 -0.55 8.76 2.22
CA VAL A 31 -0.61 9.04 0.79
C VAL A 31 -1.91 9.80 0.48
N PRO A 32 -1.85 10.88 -0.31
CA PRO A 32 -3.07 11.58 -0.74
C PRO A 32 -3.86 10.73 -1.75
N ILE A 33 -5.18 10.95 -1.79
CA ILE A 33 -6.07 10.22 -2.72
C ILE A 33 -5.74 10.48 -4.19
N SER A 34 -5.08 11.62 -4.51
CA SER A 34 -4.61 11.92 -5.87
C SER A 34 -3.71 10.84 -6.43
N ASP A 35 -2.88 10.21 -5.58
CA ASP A 35 -1.91 9.21 -6.02
C ASP A 35 -2.64 7.88 -6.31
N ALA A 36 -3.67 7.56 -5.52
CA ALA A 36 -4.55 6.44 -5.80
C ALA A 36 -5.32 6.64 -7.11
N LEU A 37 -5.89 7.84 -7.33
CA LEU A 37 -6.57 8.18 -8.59
C LEU A 37 -5.64 8.13 -9.80
N GLY A 38 -4.40 8.63 -9.66
CA GLY A 38 -3.38 8.54 -10.70
C GLY A 38 -3.01 7.09 -11.02
N THR A 39 -2.88 6.25 -9.98
CA THR A 39 -2.62 4.82 -10.14
C THR A 39 -3.78 4.09 -10.81
N MET A 40 -5.03 4.39 -10.43
CA MET A 40 -6.22 3.85 -11.11
C MET A 40 -6.22 4.24 -12.58
N LEU A 41 -6.01 5.51 -12.90
CA LEU A 41 -5.99 5.98 -14.29
C LEU A 41 -4.92 5.25 -15.11
N TYR A 42 -3.74 5.03 -14.53
CA TYR A 42 -2.67 4.27 -15.17
C TYR A 42 -3.07 2.81 -15.43
N VAL A 43 -3.61 2.13 -14.41
CA VAL A 43 -4.08 0.73 -14.53
C VAL A 43 -5.16 0.62 -15.60
N GLU A 44 -6.14 1.52 -15.59
CA GLU A 44 -7.24 1.52 -16.55
C GLU A 44 -6.75 1.78 -17.99
N ALA A 45 -5.78 2.68 -18.17
CA ALA A 45 -5.15 2.92 -19.46
C ALA A 45 -4.45 1.65 -20.00
N VAL A 46 -3.72 0.93 -19.14
CA VAL A 46 -3.11 -0.36 -19.51
C VAL A 46 -4.19 -1.40 -19.85
N LEU A 47 -5.29 -1.45 -19.11
CA LEU A 47 -6.38 -2.39 -19.38
C LEU A 47 -7.14 -2.09 -20.67
N VAL A 48 -7.23 -0.83 -21.10
CA VAL A 48 -7.75 -0.50 -22.44
C VAL A 48 -6.87 -1.15 -23.52
N LEU A 49 -5.54 -1.11 -23.37
CA LEU A 49 -4.61 -1.74 -24.31
C LEU A 49 -4.73 -3.27 -24.29
N VAL A 50 -4.83 -3.88 -23.10
CA VAL A 50 -5.03 -5.32 -22.94
C VAL A 50 -6.35 -5.77 -23.57
N LEU A 51 -7.45 -5.05 -23.30
CA LEU A 51 -8.74 -5.34 -23.91
C LEU A 51 -8.67 -5.19 -25.44
N GLY A 52 -8.01 -4.15 -25.94
CA GLY A 52 -7.79 -3.92 -27.36
C GLY A 52 -7.04 -5.08 -28.02
N LEU A 53 -5.98 -5.57 -27.38
CA LEU A 53 -5.22 -6.74 -27.84
C LEU A 53 -6.08 -8.01 -27.82
N CYS A 54 -6.77 -8.30 -26.71
CA CYS A 54 -7.65 -9.47 -26.61
C CYS A 54 -8.81 -9.39 -27.62
N TRP A 55 -9.34 -8.20 -27.89
CA TRP A 55 -10.36 -7.97 -28.90
C TRP A 55 -9.82 -8.17 -30.31
N TRP A 56 -8.62 -7.70 -30.60
CA TRP A 56 -7.98 -7.90 -31.90
C TRP A 56 -7.80 -9.40 -32.22
N LEU A 57 -7.41 -10.20 -31.22
CA LEU A 57 -7.23 -11.65 -31.33
C LEU A 57 -8.56 -12.43 -31.44
N THR A 58 -9.57 -12.05 -30.66
CA THR A 58 -10.82 -12.82 -30.54
C THR A 58 -11.95 -12.32 -31.43
N ARG A 59 -11.88 -11.06 -31.86
CA ARG A 59 -12.92 -10.30 -32.59
C ARG A 59 -14.30 -10.31 -31.92
N ARG A 60 -14.37 -10.63 -30.62
CA ARG A 60 -15.60 -10.74 -29.84
C ARG A 60 -15.43 -10.04 -28.50
N LEU A 61 -16.13 -8.92 -28.30
CA LEU A 61 -15.93 -8.07 -27.13
C LEU A 61 -16.16 -8.79 -25.79
N ALA A 62 -17.22 -9.60 -25.68
CA ALA A 62 -17.49 -10.36 -24.45
C ALA A 62 -16.38 -11.36 -24.11
N LYS A 63 -15.76 -11.97 -25.14
CA LYS A 63 -14.65 -12.91 -24.96
C LYS A 63 -13.35 -12.18 -24.60
N ALA A 64 -13.08 -11.05 -25.26
CA ALA A 64 -11.96 -10.18 -24.93
C ALA A 64 -12.05 -9.68 -23.48
N GLY A 65 -13.25 -9.31 -23.04
CA GLY A 65 -13.55 -8.94 -21.66
C GLY A 65 -13.18 -10.02 -20.65
N LEU A 66 -13.63 -11.26 -20.89
CA LEU A 66 -13.29 -12.40 -20.03
C LEU A 66 -11.78 -12.63 -19.96
N LEU A 67 -11.06 -12.56 -21.08
CA LEU A 67 -9.60 -12.71 -21.08
C LEU A 67 -8.91 -11.55 -20.35
N THR A 68 -9.41 -10.32 -20.49
CA THR A 68 -8.90 -9.15 -19.77
C THR A 68 -9.13 -9.30 -18.27
N LEU A 69 -10.28 -9.82 -17.85
CA LEU A 69 -10.56 -10.14 -16.45
C LEU A 69 -9.58 -11.17 -15.89
N LEU A 70 -9.21 -12.19 -16.67
CA LEU A 70 -8.20 -13.16 -16.24
C LEU A 70 -6.84 -12.49 -16.04
N VAL A 71 -6.44 -11.53 -16.90
CA VAL A 71 -5.22 -10.74 -16.67
C VAL A 71 -5.33 -9.99 -15.34
N VAL A 72 -6.45 -9.32 -15.08
CA VAL A 72 -6.69 -8.60 -13.82
C VAL A 72 -6.56 -9.53 -12.61
N ILE A 73 -7.21 -10.69 -12.63
CA ILE A 73 -7.16 -11.67 -11.53
C ILE A 73 -5.73 -12.18 -11.33
N PHE A 74 -5.09 -12.69 -12.38
CA PHE A 74 -3.79 -13.35 -12.23
C PHE A 74 -2.63 -12.39 -11.97
N VAL A 75 -2.74 -11.12 -12.34
CA VAL A 75 -1.69 -10.12 -12.12
C VAL A 75 -1.94 -9.30 -10.84
N LEU A 76 -3.16 -8.77 -10.65
CA LEU A 76 -3.43 -7.83 -9.55
C LEU A 76 -3.88 -8.50 -8.25
N PHE A 77 -4.36 -9.75 -8.29
CA PHE A 77 -4.88 -10.45 -7.11
C PHE A 77 -3.98 -11.58 -6.60
N TYR A 78 -2.73 -11.68 -7.11
CA TYR A 78 -1.76 -12.67 -6.64
C TYR A 78 -1.62 -12.68 -5.11
N GLN A 79 -1.29 -11.53 -4.53
CA GLN A 79 -1.06 -11.42 -3.09
C GLN A 79 -2.32 -11.71 -2.27
N HIS A 80 -3.49 -11.27 -2.74
CA HIS A 80 -4.76 -11.50 -2.05
C HIS A 80 -5.09 -12.99 -1.95
N LEU A 81 -4.89 -13.75 -3.04
CA LEU A 81 -5.14 -15.18 -3.00
C LEU A 81 -4.05 -15.94 -2.24
N PHE A 82 -2.80 -15.51 -2.35
CA PHE A 82 -1.72 -16.03 -1.53
C PHE A 82 -2.06 -15.89 -0.04
N ASP A 83 -2.34 -14.68 0.43
CA ASP A 83 -2.68 -14.39 1.84
C ASP A 83 -3.93 -15.13 2.32
N LEU A 84 -4.92 -15.35 1.43
CA LEU A 84 -6.12 -16.15 1.76
C LEU A 84 -5.77 -17.63 2.00
N LEU A 85 -4.77 -18.15 1.29
CA LEU A 85 -4.40 -19.57 1.31
C LEU A 85 -3.30 -19.88 2.33
N THR A 86 -2.47 -18.90 2.71
CA THR A 86 -1.42 -19.04 3.71
C THR A 86 -1.90 -19.68 5.03
N PRO A 87 -3.07 -19.33 5.60
CA PRO A 87 -3.54 -19.93 6.85
C PRO A 87 -3.88 -21.43 6.77
N PHE A 88 -4.08 -21.98 5.57
CA PHE A 88 -4.31 -23.41 5.39
C PHE A 88 -3.02 -24.24 5.51
N GLY A 89 -1.87 -23.56 5.56
CA GLY A 89 -0.56 -24.09 5.89
C GLY A 89 0.09 -24.97 4.83
N GLY A 90 1.29 -25.47 5.16
CA GLY A 90 2.06 -26.37 4.31
C GLY A 90 2.97 -25.63 3.32
N GLN A 91 3.28 -26.25 2.19
CA GLN A 91 4.20 -25.66 1.19
C GLN A 91 3.64 -24.37 0.55
N PHE A 92 2.35 -24.07 0.68
CA PHE A 92 1.76 -22.86 0.11
C PHE A 92 2.07 -21.57 0.89
N GLU A 93 2.68 -21.67 2.08
CA GLU A 93 3.16 -20.51 2.83
C GLU A 93 4.36 -19.83 2.17
N GLU A 94 5.05 -20.52 1.25
CA GLU A 94 6.18 -19.96 0.52
C GLU A 94 5.78 -19.63 -0.93
N HIS A 95 6.11 -18.41 -1.35
CA HIS A 95 5.87 -17.93 -2.72
C HIS A 95 6.49 -18.85 -3.79
N VAL A 96 7.58 -19.57 -3.46
CA VAL A 96 8.29 -20.47 -4.38
C VAL A 96 7.42 -21.63 -4.86
N TYR A 97 6.51 -22.13 -4.04
CA TYR A 97 5.59 -23.22 -4.41
C TYR A 97 4.26 -22.69 -4.94
N PHE A 98 3.77 -21.57 -4.42
CA PHE A 98 2.51 -20.99 -4.88
C PHE A 98 2.60 -20.42 -6.30
N LEU A 99 3.72 -19.77 -6.66
CA LEU A 99 3.86 -19.11 -7.96
C LEU A 99 3.75 -20.08 -9.16
N PRO A 100 4.41 -21.26 -9.20
CA PRO A 100 4.22 -22.22 -10.28
C PRO A 100 2.76 -22.68 -10.42
N LEU A 101 2.08 -22.97 -9.31
CA LEU A 101 0.66 -23.36 -9.33
C LEU A 101 -0.22 -22.24 -9.89
N TRP A 102 0.04 -21.00 -9.47
CA TRP A 102 -0.65 -19.81 -9.96
C TRP A 102 -0.50 -19.62 -11.47
N LEU A 103 0.72 -19.81 -12.00
CA LEU A 103 1.01 -19.72 -13.43
C LEU A 103 0.35 -20.84 -14.24
N VAL A 104 0.35 -22.08 -13.71
CA VAL A 104 -0.36 -23.21 -14.35
C VAL A 104 -1.86 -22.93 -14.39
N ALA A 105 -2.44 -22.49 -13.28
CA ALA A 105 -3.86 -22.10 -13.21
C ALA A 105 -4.18 -20.97 -14.19
N ALA A 106 -3.30 -19.98 -14.33
CA ALA A 106 -3.44 -18.91 -15.31
C ALA A 106 -3.50 -19.48 -16.73
N VAL A 107 -2.50 -20.26 -17.14
CA VAL A 107 -2.44 -20.85 -18.49
C VAL A 107 -3.69 -21.69 -18.78
N LEU A 108 -4.13 -22.52 -17.84
CA LEU A 108 -5.33 -23.34 -18.00
C LEU A 108 -6.59 -22.47 -18.15
N ALA A 109 -6.78 -21.48 -17.28
CA ALA A 109 -7.92 -20.56 -17.36
C ALA A 109 -7.95 -19.81 -18.69
N PHE A 110 -6.80 -19.30 -19.15
CA PHE A 110 -6.68 -18.63 -20.45
C PHE A 110 -7.01 -19.58 -21.61
N ARG A 111 -6.50 -20.81 -21.60
CA ARG A 111 -6.79 -21.79 -22.66
C ARG A 111 -8.26 -22.15 -22.71
N VAL A 112 -8.90 -22.39 -21.56
CA VAL A 112 -10.34 -22.72 -21.48
C VAL A 112 -11.18 -21.54 -21.97
N ALA A 113 -10.91 -20.32 -21.49
CA ALA A 113 -11.62 -19.12 -21.90
C ALA A 113 -11.42 -18.82 -23.39
N ALA A 114 -10.20 -19.00 -23.92
CA ALA A 114 -9.88 -18.81 -25.32
C ALA A 114 -10.47 -19.90 -26.23
N ALA A 115 -10.66 -21.13 -25.74
CA ALA A 115 -11.31 -22.21 -26.49
C ALA A 115 -12.84 -22.10 -26.48
N SER A 116 -13.44 -21.40 -25.50
CA SER A 116 -14.89 -21.31 -25.36
C SER A 116 -15.57 -20.70 -26.60
N THR A 117 -16.61 -21.38 -27.08
CA THR A 117 -17.51 -20.95 -28.16
C THR A 117 -18.86 -20.43 -27.65
N ALA A 118 -19.07 -20.48 -26.33
CA ALA A 118 -20.32 -20.08 -25.69
C ALA A 118 -20.65 -18.60 -25.91
N ARG A 119 -21.95 -18.28 -25.86
CA ARG A 119 -22.43 -16.90 -25.88
C ARG A 119 -22.32 -16.29 -24.48
N LEU A 120 -21.32 -15.44 -24.27
CA LEU A 120 -20.93 -14.94 -22.94
C LEU A 120 -21.74 -13.73 -22.42
N ILE A 121 -22.89 -13.39 -23.01
CA ILE A 121 -23.63 -12.16 -22.62
C ILE A 121 -24.10 -12.22 -21.16
N THR A 122 -24.73 -13.32 -20.75
CA THR A 122 -25.20 -13.49 -19.36
C THR A 122 -24.01 -13.52 -18.39
N THR A 123 -22.92 -14.19 -18.77
CA THR A 123 -21.67 -14.22 -18.00
C THR A 123 -21.11 -12.82 -17.80
N THR A 124 -21.04 -12.00 -18.86
CA THR A 124 -20.59 -10.61 -18.78
C THR A 124 -21.45 -9.79 -17.81
N LEU A 125 -22.78 -9.93 -17.86
CA LEU A 125 -23.67 -9.22 -16.94
C LEU A 125 -23.42 -9.64 -15.49
N VAL A 126 -23.36 -10.94 -15.21
CA VAL A 126 -23.11 -11.46 -13.85
C VAL A 126 -21.76 -10.96 -13.33
N LEU A 127 -20.72 -11.00 -14.16
CA LEU A 127 -19.39 -10.49 -13.80
C LEU A 127 -19.41 -8.98 -13.55
N ASN A 128 -20.13 -8.19 -14.35
CA ASN A 128 -20.23 -6.74 -14.18
C ASN A 128 -20.88 -6.40 -12.82
N VAL A 129 -21.97 -7.10 -12.48
CA VAL A 129 -22.64 -6.93 -11.17
C VAL A 129 -21.74 -7.40 -10.04
N GLY A 130 -21.11 -8.57 -10.17
CA GLY A 130 -20.19 -9.12 -9.16
C GLY A 130 -19.00 -8.21 -8.88
N ALA A 131 -18.37 -7.65 -9.92
CA ALA A 131 -17.26 -6.71 -9.78
C ALA A 131 -17.68 -5.43 -9.04
N LEU A 132 -18.88 -4.91 -9.32
CA LEU A 132 -19.42 -3.75 -8.63
C LEU A 132 -19.60 -4.03 -7.13
N PHE A 133 -20.16 -5.18 -6.77
CA PHE A 133 -20.29 -5.59 -5.37
C PHE A 133 -18.94 -5.73 -4.68
N PHE A 134 -17.97 -6.33 -5.36
CA PHE A 134 -16.63 -6.56 -4.80
C PHE A 134 -15.90 -5.25 -4.50
N VAL A 135 -16.03 -4.25 -5.37
CA VAL A 135 -15.39 -2.93 -5.22
C VAL A 135 -16.15 -2.02 -4.25
N ALA A 136 -17.43 -2.28 -4.01
CA ALA A 136 -18.25 -1.43 -3.14
C ALA A 136 -17.68 -1.32 -1.72
N SER A 137 -17.16 -2.41 -1.14
CA SER A 137 -16.60 -2.39 0.22
C SER A 137 -15.43 -1.40 0.37
N PRO A 138 -14.31 -1.56 -0.37
CA PRO A 138 -13.20 -0.62 -0.24
C PRO A 138 -13.57 0.80 -0.69
N ALA A 139 -14.45 0.95 -1.69
CA ALA A 139 -14.91 2.27 -2.12
C ALA A 139 -15.67 3.02 -1.01
N LEU A 140 -16.53 2.33 -0.26
CA LEU A 140 -17.27 2.91 0.86
C LEU A 140 -16.36 3.29 2.02
N GLN A 141 -15.35 2.48 2.32
CA GLN A 141 -14.36 2.79 3.37
C GLN A 141 -13.54 4.03 3.01
N VAL A 142 -13.04 4.10 1.78
CA VAL A 142 -12.32 5.28 1.28
C VAL A 142 -13.22 6.52 1.28
N ALA A 143 -14.47 6.41 0.85
CA ALA A 143 -15.43 7.51 0.90
C ALA A 143 -15.69 7.97 2.35
N HIS A 144 -15.85 7.04 3.29
CA HIS A 144 -16.02 7.35 4.70
C HIS A 144 -14.82 8.12 5.26
N TYR A 145 -13.60 7.65 5.01
CA TYR A 145 -12.38 8.34 5.42
C TYR A 145 -12.32 9.78 4.87
N GLN A 146 -12.59 9.96 3.58
CA GLN A 146 -12.45 11.26 2.92
C GLN A 146 -13.52 12.26 3.33
N LEU A 147 -14.73 11.81 3.67
CA LEU A 147 -15.82 12.69 4.07
C LEU A 147 -15.86 12.99 5.56
N LYS A 148 -15.32 12.10 6.40
CA LYS A 148 -15.41 12.22 7.87
C LYS A 148 -14.08 12.45 8.56
N VAL A 149 -13.02 11.75 8.16
CA VAL A 149 -11.75 11.72 8.89
C VAL A 149 -10.72 12.70 8.31
N GLY A 150 -10.59 12.75 6.98
CA GLY A 150 -9.67 13.65 6.29
C GLY A 150 -9.83 15.13 6.66
N PRO A 151 -11.07 15.70 6.63
CA PRO A 151 -11.30 17.11 6.93
C PRO A 151 -10.92 17.51 8.37
N GLU A 152 -11.11 16.62 9.35
CA GLU A 152 -10.76 16.87 10.76
C GLU A 152 -9.24 16.99 10.98
N ARG A 153 -8.43 16.38 10.11
CA ARG A 153 -6.95 16.43 10.21
C ARG A 153 -6.34 17.70 9.65
N GLY A 154 -6.99 18.36 8.69
CA GLY A 154 -6.48 19.59 8.08
C GLY A 154 -6.08 20.66 9.11
N PRO A 155 -6.96 20.99 10.08
CA PRO A 155 -6.65 21.93 11.16
C PRO A 155 -5.48 21.48 12.05
N ALA A 156 -5.34 20.18 12.34
CA ALA A 156 -4.25 19.65 13.18
C ALA A 156 -2.88 19.77 12.47
N ILE A 157 -2.83 19.48 11.18
CA ILE A 157 -1.60 19.65 10.36
C ILE A 157 -1.24 21.14 10.25
N ALA A 158 -2.23 22.00 10.02
CA ALA A 158 -2.02 23.46 10.00
C ALA A 158 -1.53 24.00 11.35
N ALA A 159 -1.96 23.41 12.47
CA ALA A 159 -1.48 23.78 13.80
C ALA A 159 -0.01 23.38 14.04
N ILE A 160 0.44 22.24 13.51
CA ILE A 160 1.85 21.78 13.59
C ILE A 160 2.76 22.67 12.76
N ASN A 161 2.30 23.14 11.59
CA ASN A 161 3.08 24.01 10.69
C ASN A 161 3.00 25.50 11.07
N ARG A 162 2.53 25.84 12.28
CA ARG A 162 2.55 27.23 12.73
C ARG A 162 4.00 27.71 12.85
N PRO A 163 4.32 28.92 12.39
CA PRO A 163 5.61 29.55 12.65
C PRO A 163 5.86 29.51 14.16
N VAL A 164 7.03 29.00 14.56
CA VAL A 164 7.45 29.05 15.95
C VAL A 164 7.48 30.53 16.35
N PRO A 165 6.75 30.94 17.41
CA PRO A 165 6.79 32.32 17.87
C PRO A 165 8.24 32.75 18.07
N GLU A 166 8.56 33.98 17.66
CA GLU A 166 9.89 34.53 17.87
C GLU A 166 10.15 34.62 19.38
N LEU A 167 10.89 33.64 19.91
CA LEU A 167 11.26 33.59 21.32
C LEU A 167 12.30 34.69 21.52
N LYS A 168 11.91 35.80 22.15
CA LYS A 168 12.86 36.82 22.61
C LYS A 168 13.63 36.24 23.80
N PRO A 169 14.91 35.88 23.67
CA PRO A 169 15.64 35.27 24.77
C PRO A 169 15.82 36.32 25.87
N SER A 170 15.44 35.99 27.11
CA SER A 170 15.83 36.79 28.27
C SER A 170 17.27 36.42 28.65
N GLY A 171 18.25 37.15 28.08
CA GLY A 171 19.68 36.99 28.36
C GLY A 171 20.40 35.95 27.50
N GLN A 172 21.71 35.78 27.74
CA GLN A 172 22.52 34.74 27.10
C GLN A 172 22.24 33.39 27.77
N LYS A 173 21.62 32.47 27.04
CA LYS A 173 21.45 31.07 27.41
C LYS A 173 22.34 30.20 26.52
N PRO A 174 22.80 29.03 27.01
CA PRO A 174 23.58 28.13 26.16
C PRO A 174 22.72 27.57 25.03
N ASP A 175 23.34 27.33 23.88
CA ASP A 175 22.71 26.62 22.76
C ASP A 175 22.52 25.13 23.12
N ILE A 176 21.37 24.57 22.73
CA ILE A 176 21.03 23.16 22.94
C ILE A 176 20.88 22.50 21.57
N TYR A 177 21.75 21.53 21.28
CA TYR A 177 21.66 20.69 20.09
C TYR A 177 21.07 19.33 20.46
N TYR A 178 19.89 19.01 19.93
CA TYR A 178 19.24 17.71 20.11
C TYR A 178 19.22 16.96 18.78
N LEU A 179 20.14 16.03 18.62
CA LEU A 179 20.32 15.23 17.39
C LEU A 179 19.63 13.88 17.56
N VAL A 180 18.69 13.55 16.66
CA VAL A 180 17.98 12.27 16.67
C VAL A 180 18.22 11.56 15.34
N PHE A 181 18.82 10.37 15.40
CA PHE A 181 19.11 9.55 14.23
C PHE A 181 18.01 8.49 14.06
N ASP A 182 17.41 8.41 12.87
CA ASP A 182 16.35 7.44 12.61
C ASP A 182 16.93 6.03 12.42
N ARG A 183 16.34 5.06 13.13
CA ARG A 183 16.74 3.64 13.12
C ARG A 183 18.23 3.37 13.41
N TYR A 184 18.90 4.26 14.14
CA TYR A 184 20.29 4.03 14.56
C TYR A 184 20.35 2.99 15.68
N ALA A 185 20.99 1.85 15.41
CA ALA A 185 21.13 0.77 16.37
C ALA A 185 22.29 1.02 17.35
N ARG A 186 22.22 0.36 18.51
CA ARG A 186 23.25 0.42 19.54
C ARG A 186 24.51 -0.33 19.09
N ALA A 187 25.66 0.03 19.62
CA ALA A 187 26.96 -0.52 19.23
C ALA A 187 27.02 -2.06 19.29
N ASP A 188 26.50 -2.64 20.37
CA ASP A 188 26.42 -4.10 20.54
C ASP A 188 25.56 -4.78 19.46
N VAL A 189 24.43 -4.18 19.10
CA VAL A 189 23.53 -4.68 18.05
C VAL A 189 24.18 -4.55 16.67
N LEU A 190 24.82 -3.41 16.38
CA LEU A 190 25.55 -3.18 15.14
C LEU A 190 26.65 -4.23 14.95
N GLN A 191 27.41 -4.52 15.99
CA GLN A 191 28.45 -5.54 15.95
C GLN A 191 27.87 -6.95 15.79
N GLN A 192 26.86 -7.32 16.59
CA GLN A 192 26.34 -8.70 16.62
C GLN A 192 25.55 -9.09 15.38
N VAL A 193 24.73 -8.17 14.86
CA VAL A 193 23.80 -8.45 13.75
C VAL A 193 24.43 -8.10 12.41
N TYR A 194 25.18 -7.01 12.35
CA TYR A 194 25.71 -6.46 11.09
C TYR A 194 27.23 -6.58 10.96
N GLY A 195 27.94 -7.02 12.01
CA GLY A 195 29.40 -7.09 12.01
C GLY A 195 30.08 -5.72 11.92
N TYR A 196 29.35 -4.65 12.24
CA TYR A 196 29.82 -3.27 12.10
C TYR A 196 30.29 -2.69 13.42
N ASP A 197 31.57 -2.34 13.49
CA ASP A 197 32.16 -1.63 14.62
C ASP A 197 32.04 -0.11 14.42
N ASN A 198 31.29 0.55 15.31
CA ASN A 198 31.08 1.99 15.31
C ASN A 198 31.87 2.72 16.42
N SER A 199 32.86 2.06 17.04
CA SER A 199 33.63 2.59 18.17
C SER A 199 34.33 3.91 17.86
N GLU A 200 34.86 4.09 16.65
CA GLU A 200 35.48 5.35 16.21
C GLU A 200 34.50 6.52 16.28
N PHE A 201 33.26 6.33 15.81
CA PHE A 201 32.22 7.34 15.84
C PHE A 201 31.81 7.71 17.27
N LEU A 202 31.65 6.72 18.15
CA LEU A 202 31.28 6.95 19.55
C LEU A 202 32.41 7.64 20.33
N THR A 203 33.67 7.28 20.06
CA THR A 203 34.84 7.96 20.63
C THR A 203 34.89 9.42 20.20
N ALA A 204 34.68 9.68 18.89
CA ALA A 204 34.62 11.02 18.36
C ALA A 204 33.48 11.87 18.96
N LEU A 205 32.33 11.27 19.32
CA LEU A 205 31.26 11.95 20.06
C LEU A 205 31.70 12.27 21.50
N GLY A 206 32.33 11.32 22.19
CA GLY A 206 32.89 11.51 23.53
C GLY A 206 33.91 12.64 23.60
N ASP A 207 34.83 12.69 22.62
CA ASP A 207 35.86 13.73 22.52
C ASP A 207 35.28 15.14 22.33
N ARG A 208 34.05 15.22 21.80
CA ARG A 208 33.29 16.48 21.64
C ARG A 208 32.45 16.83 22.88
N GLY A 209 32.51 16.03 23.94
CA GLY A 209 31.80 16.24 25.20
C GLY A 209 30.41 15.62 25.28
N PHE A 210 30.01 14.77 24.32
CA PHE A 210 28.75 14.04 24.39
C PHE A 210 28.87 12.81 25.30
N GLY A 211 27.87 12.58 26.15
CA GLY A 211 27.77 11.34 26.92
C GLY A 211 27.30 10.18 26.05
N VAL A 212 28.08 9.08 26.00
CA VAL A 212 27.70 7.84 25.31
C VAL A 212 27.12 6.85 26.31
N ILE A 213 25.83 6.53 26.19
CA ILE A 213 25.15 5.57 27.08
C ILE A 213 25.03 4.20 26.40
N GLU A 214 25.88 3.27 26.83
CA GLU A 214 26.07 1.96 26.20
C GLU A 214 24.85 1.04 26.20
N ARG A 215 23.92 1.21 27.15
CA ARG A 215 22.73 0.34 27.32
C ARG A 215 21.42 1.14 27.35
N SER A 216 21.36 2.21 26.58
CA SER A 216 20.10 2.95 26.38
C SER A 216 19.13 2.21 25.46
N ALA A 217 17.85 2.52 25.60
CA ALA A 217 16.77 2.02 24.76
C ALA A 217 15.74 3.13 24.51
N ALA A 218 15.13 3.14 23.34
CA ALA A 218 14.00 4.02 23.06
C ALA A 218 12.75 3.52 23.81
N ASN A 219 11.89 4.46 24.24
CA ASN A 219 10.62 4.13 24.90
C ASN A 219 9.66 3.36 23.98
N TYR A 220 9.78 3.57 22.66
CA TYR A 220 8.94 2.93 21.65
C TYR A 220 9.74 2.59 20.40
N GLN A 221 9.37 1.51 19.72
CA GLN A 221 10.05 1.04 18.51
C GLN A 221 9.69 1.84 17.24
N ARG A 222 8.57 2.57 17.24
CA ARG A 222 8.16 3.39 16.09
C ARG A 222 8.62 4.83 16.27
N THR A 223 9.20 5.41 15.22
CA THR A 223 9.75 6.78 15.18
C THR A 223 8.74 7.81 15.71
N SER A 224 7.48 7.76 15.28
CA SER A 224 6.45 8.71 15.73
C SER A 224 6.22 8.68 17.24
N HIS A 225 6.17 7.49 17.85
CA HIS A 225 5.98 7.35 19.29
C HIS A 225 7.24 7.70 20.08
N SER A 226 8.42 7.33 19.56
CA SER A 226 9.71 7.66 20.19
C SER A 226 9.93 9.17 20.24
N LEU A 227 9.65 9.88 19.13
CA LEU A 227 9.75 11.34 19.06
C LEU A 227 8.72 12.01 19.97
N ALA A 228 7.46 11.56 19.93
CA ALA A 228 6.43 12.13 20.78
C ALA A 228 6.78 12.01 22.28
N ALA A 229 7.30 10.86 22.72
CA ALA A 229 7.72 10.66 24.09
C ALA A 229 8.96 11.48 24.47
N SER A 230 9.88 11.69 23.53
CA SER A 230 11.12 12.45 23.77
C SER A 230 10.90 13.96 23.80
N LEU A 231 9.97 14.47 22.97
CA LEU A 231 9.67 15.90 22.84
C LEU A 231 8.55 16.37 23.77
N ASN A 232 7.78 15.44 24.34
CA ASN A 232 6.72 15.73 25.30
C ASN A 232 6.92 14.87 26.56
N PRO A 233 7.94 15.15 27.38
CA PRO A 233 8.13 14.44 28.64
C PRO A 233 6.88 14.63 29.51
N PRO A 234 6.38 13.58 30.20
CA PRO A 234 5.31 13.76 31.17
C PRO A 234 5.77 14.81 32.18
N PHE A 235 5.01 15.90 32.30
CA PHE A 235 5.26 16.91 33.33
C PHE A 235 5.42 16.22 34.68
N PRO A 236 6.41 16.60 35.51
CA PRO A 236 6.44 16.15 36.88
C PRO A 236 5.17 16.64 37.58
N ARG A 237 4.47 15.72 38.26
CA ARG A 237 3.50 16.09 39.30
C ARG A 237 4.25 16.60 40.53
#